data_AF-A0A839K0Y7-F1
#
_entry.id   AF-A0A839K0Y7-F1
#
_cell.length_a   1.000
_cell.length_b   1.000
_cell.length_c   1.000
_cell.angle_alpha   90.00
_cell.angle_beta   90.00
_cell.angle_gamma   90.00
#
_symmetry.space_group_name_H-M   'P 1'
#
loop_
_entity.id
_entity.type
_entity.pdbx_description
1 polymer ?
#
loop_
_entity_poly.entity_id
_entity_poly.type
_entity_poly.pdbx_seq_one_letter_code
_entity_poly.pdbx_strand_id
1 'polypeptide(L)' 'MNRANLCFSHYDNEDMISALISTYELFSETANIVANYCNYSYPYEADIYVGEILRQYMV' A
#
# COMPACT_ATOMS: atom_id res chain seq x y z
N MET A 1 4.72 -17.26 -1.79
CA MET A 1 4.35 -16.70 -0.46
C MET A 1 3.22 -15.71 -0.71
N ASN A 2 2.11 -15.78 0.03
CA ASN A 2 0.97 -14.88 -0.18
C ASN A 2 1.32 -13.46 0.31
N ARG A 3 1.19 -12.41 -0.53
CA ARG A 3 1.53 -11.02 -0.16
C ARG A 3 0.68 -10.47 0.97
N ALA A 4 -0.53 -11.01 1.17
CA ALA A 4 -1.36 -10.68 2.32
C ALA A 4 -0.67 -10.98 3.66
N ASN A 5 0.23 -11.96 3.71
CA ASN A 5 0.95 -12.30 4.94
C ASN A 5 1.90 -11.19 5.39
N LEU A 6 2.37 -10.34 4.48
CA LEU A 6 3.24 -9.18 4.79
C LEU A 6 2.46 -8.01 5.38
N CYS A 7 1.14 -8.05 5.35
CA CYS A 7 0.27 -6.99 5.89
C CYS A 7 -0.02 -7.17 7.39
N PHE A 8 0.50 -8.22 8.02
CA PHE A 8 0.35 -8.48 9.45
C PHE A 8 1.64 -8.14 10.18
N SER A 9 1.51 -7.56 11.37
CA SER A 9 2.63 -7.24 12.26
C SER A 9 2.44 -7.87 13.64
N HIS A 10 3.55 -8.04 14.35
CA HIS A 10 3.64 -8.59 15.70
C HIS A 10 3.73 -7.48 16.77
N TYR A 11 3.22 -6.28 16.48
CA TYR A 11 3.19 -5.10 17.37
C TYR A 11 4.55 -4.46 17.70
N ASP A 12 5.62 -4.85 17.01
CA ASP A 12 6.84 -4.05 17.00
C ASP A 12 6.68 -2.84 16.07
N ASN A 13 7.24 -1.68 16.44
CA ASN A 13 7.03 -0.43 15.70
C ASN A 13 7.53 -0.54 14.24
N GLU A 14 8.69 -1.15 14.01
CA GLU A 14 9.25 -1.32 12.67
C GLU A 14 8.43 -2.31 11.85
N ASP A 15 7.94 -3.37 12.50
CA ASP A 15 7.06 -4.36 11.90
C ASP A 15 5.68 -3.76 11.52
N MET A 16 5.13 -2.88 12.36
CA MET A 16 3.88 -2.16 12.05
C MET A 16 4.04 -1.23 10.84
N ILE A 17 5.15 -0.48 10.75
CA ILE A 17 5.45 0.38 9.59
C ILE A 17 5.59 -0.48 8.32
N SER A 18 6.32 -1.60 8.41
CA SER A 18 6.51 -2.53 7.29
C SER A 18 5.18 -3.16 6.83
N ALA A 19 4.31 -3.53 7.76
CA ALA A 19 2.98 -4.05 7.47
C ALA A 19 2.07 -2.99 6.85
N LEU A 20 2.15 -1.74 7.31
CA LEU A 20 1.41 -0.62 6.72
C LEU A 20 1.83 -0.36 5.27
N ILE A 21 3.14 -0.33 4.99
CA ILE A 21 3.68 -0.17 3.63
C ILE A 21 3.20 -1.32 2.73
N SER A 22 3.33 -2.56 3.20
CA SER A 22 2.90 -3.75 2.45
C SER A 22 1.39 -3.73 2.16
N THR A 23 0.59 -3.27 3.13
CA THR A 23 -0.87 -3.10 2.98
C THR A 23 -1.18 -2.06 1.91
N TYR A 24 -0.48 -0.94 1.94
CA TYR A 24 -0.66 0.15 0.99
C TYR A 24 -0.34 -0.29 -0.45
N GLU A 25 0.81 -0.93 -0.65
CA GLU A 25 1.22 -1.43 -1.97
C GLU A 25 0.22 -2.45 -2.53
N LEU A 26 -0.24 -3.37 -1.69
CA LEU A 26 -1.22 -4.38 -2.09
C LEU A 26 -2.58 -3.73 -2.43
N PHE A 27 -2.98 -2.72 -1.66
CA PHE A 27 -4.21 -1.97 -1.90
C PHE A 27 -4.14 -1.17 -3.20
N SER A 28 -3.06 -0.41 -3.42
CA SER A 28 -2.83 0.42 -4.61
C SER A 28 -2.92 -0.42 -5.90
N GLU A 29 -2.23 -1.56 -5.92
CA GLU A 29 -2.28 -2.49 -7.06
C GLU A 29 -3.70 -3.03 -7.29
N THR A 30 -4.36 -3.49 -6.22
CA THR A 30 -5.72 -4.06 -6.31
C THR A 30 -6.72 -3.01 -6.76
N ALA A 31 -6.65 -1.80 -6.21
CA ALA A 31 -7.52 -0.68 -6.53
C ALA A 31 -7.34 -0.23 -7.99
N ASN A 32 -6.11 -0.23 -8.52
CA ASN A 32 -5.83 0.08 -9.92
C ASN A 32 -6.46 -0.98 -10.85
N ILE A 33 -6.28 -2.26 -10.54
CA ILE A 33 -6.93 -3.36 -11.28
C ILE A 33 -8.46 -3.19 -11.30
N VAL A 34 -9.06 -2.93 -10.13
CA VAL A 34 -10.52 -2.74 -10.01
C VAL A 34 -10.99 -1.50 -10.77
N ALA A 35 -10.27 -0.39 -10.66
CA ALA A 35 -10.59 0.84 -11.39
C ALA A 35 -10.58 0.61 -12.90
N ASN A 36 -9.54 -0.06 -13.43
CA ASN A 36 -9.47 -0.42 -14.85
C ASN A 36 -10.60 -1.36 -15.28
N TYR A 37 -10.91 -2.37 -14.47
CA TYR A 37 -11.98 -3.33 -14.76
C TYR A 37 -13.36 -2.64 -14.80
N CYS A 38 -13.62 -1.73 -13.86
CA CYS A 38 -14.87 -0.98 -13.77
C CYS A 38 -14.92 0.26 -14.68
N ASN A 39 -13.86 0.53 -15.45
CA ASN A 39 -13.70 1.74 -16.25
C ASN A 39 -13.85 3.05 -15.42
N TYR A 40 -13.29 3.05 -14.22
CA TYR A 40 -13.17 4.23 -13.34
C TYR A 40 -11.77 4.84 -13.44
N SER A 41 -11.69 6.16 -13.26
CA SER A 41 -10.42 6.85 -13.14
C SER A 41 -9.72 6.47 -11.84
N TYR A 42 -8.48 6.01 -11.94
CA TYR A 42 -7.63 5.75 -10.78
C TYR A 42 -6.98 7.06 -10.27
N PRO A 43 -6.98 7.34 -8.96
CA PRO A 43 -6.48 8.61 -8.41
C PRO A 43 -4.95 8.61 -8.24
N TYR A 44 -4.21 8.65 -9.35
CA TYR A 44 -2.74 8.60 -9.36
C TYR A 44 -2.05 9.66 -8.50
N GLU A 45 -2.58 10.88 -8.44
CA GLU A 45 -1.99 11.96 -7.64
C GLU A 45 -2.03 11.66 -6.13
N ALA A 46 -3.16 11.11 -5.65
CA ALA A 46 -3.29 10.69 -4.26
C ALA A 46 -2.37 9.51 -3.95
N ASP A 47 -2.23 8.57 -4.89
CA ASP A 47 -1.36 7.40 -4.75
C ASP A 47 0.13 7.78 -4.66
N ILE A 48 0.56 8.72 -5.51
CA ILE A 48 1.93 9.26 -5.47
C ILE A 48 2.19 9.98 -4.15
N TYR A 49 1.27 10.86 -3.72
CA TYR A 49 1.41 11.62 -2.48
C TYR A 49 1.57 10.72 -1.25
N VAL A 50 0.72 9.70 -1.11
CA VAL A 50 0.83 8.76 0.02
C VAL A 50 2.10 7.91 -0.10
N GLY A 51 2.47 7.48 -1.31
CA GLY A 51 3.73 6.78 -1.54
C GLY A 51 4.97 7.60 -1.15
N GLU A 52 4.95 8.92 -1.36
CA GLU A 52 6.02 9.82 -0.90
C GLU A 52 6.05 9.95 0.62
N ILE A 53 4.90 10.06 1.28
CA ILE A 53 4.81 10.07 2.74
C ILE A 53 5.39 8.78 3.31
N LEU A 54 4.97 7.62 2.81
CA LEU A 54 5.43 6.32 3.32
C LEU A 54 6.95 6.13 3.16
N ARG A 55 7.55 6.63 2.07
CA ARG A 55 9.01 6.60 1.88
C ARG A 55 9.78 7.41 2.94
N GLN A 56 9.19 8.45 3.51
CA GLN A 56 9.83 9.24 4.58
C GLN A 56 9.92 8.46 5.90
N TYR A 57 9.03 7.48 6.12
CA TYR A 57 9.05 6.61 7.31
C TYR A 57 10.00 5.41 7.16
N MET A 58 10.66 5.25 6.00
CA MET A 58 11.67 4.21 5.77
C MET A 58 13.11 4.66 6.08
N VAL A 59 13.30 5.91 6.53
CA VAL A 59 14.61 6.54 6.81
C VAL A 59 14.78 6.80 8.30
#